data_AF-A0A441XMR9-F1
#
_entry.id   AF-A0A441XMR9-F1
#
_cell.length_a   1.000
_cell.length_b   1.000
_cell.length_c   1.000
_cell.angle_alpha   90.00
_cell.angle_beta   90.00
_cell.angle_gamma   90.00
#
_symmetry.space_group_name_H-M   'P 1'
#
loop_
_entity.id
_entity.type
_entity.pdbx_description
1 polymer ?
#
loop_
_entity_poly.entity_id
_entity_poly.type
_entity_poly.pdbx_seq_one_letter_code
_entity_poly.pdbx_strand_id
1 'polypeptide(L)' 'EAERDGFTGKMAIHPAQVPVINAAFTPSAEAVKHSLAIVQAFEAAGNPGVVGIGGKMYDRPHLRLAERLLARARAAGI' A
#
# COMPACT_ATOMS: atom_id res chain seq x y z
N GLU A 1 2.01 12.86 -8.90
CA GLU A 1 0.64 12.67 -9.42
C GLU A 1 0.44 11.21 -9.80
N ALA A 2 1.20 10.66 -10.76
CA ALA A 2 1.10 9.26 -11.20
C ALA A 2 0.89 8.20 -10.10
N GLU A 3 1.67 8.19 -9.02
CA GLU A 3 1.45 7.22 -7.91
C GLU A 3 0.05 7.34 -7.28
N ARG A 4 -0.42 8.57 -7.05
CA ARG A 4 -1.75 8.85 -6.50
C ARG A 4 -2.87 8.48 -7.47
N ASP A 5 -2.58 8.56 -8.77
CA ASP A 5 -3.51 8.17 -9.83
C ASP A 5 -3.58 6.64 -10.01
N GLY A 6 -2.77 5.88 -9.26
CA GLY A 6 -2.79 4.42 -9.23
C GLY A 6 -1.69 3.75 -10.07
N PHE A 7 -0.79 4.51 -10.68
CA PHE A 7 0.39 3.92 -11.33
C PHE A 7 1.32 3.31 -10.28
N THR A 8 1.93 2.17 -10.62
CA THR A 8 2.84 1.45 -9.73
C THR A 8 4.30 1.54 -10.16
N GLY A 9 4.59 2.30 -11.21
CA GLY A 9 5.93 2.49 -11.73
C GLY A 9 5.96 3.46 -12.91
N LYS A 10 7.15 3.62 -13.49
CA LYS A 10 7.40 4.46 -14.66
C LYS A 10 8.48 3.82 -15.54
N MET A 11 8.35 3.95 -16.85
CA MET A 11 9.41 3.55 -17.79
C MET A 11 10.67 4.42 -17.60
N ALA A 12 11.83 3.78 -17.58
CA ALA A 12 13.13 4.42 -17.61
C ALA A 12 13.75 4.28 -19.01
N ILE A 13 14.26 5.38 -19.55
CA ILE A 13 15.02 5.40 -20.81
C ILE A 13 16.52 5.67 -20.58
N HIS A 14 16.89 6.00 -19.34
CA HIS A 14 18.27 6.24 -18.94
C HIS A 14 18.52 5.70 -17.52
N PRO A 15 19.66 5.04 -17.24
CA PRO A 15 19.94 4.44 -15.93
C PRO A 15 19.81 5.41 -14.74
N ALA A 16 20.18 6.69 -14.92
CA ALA A 16 20.07 7.70 -13.87
C ALA A 16 18.63 7.99 -13.40
N GLN A 17 17.61 7.56 -14.15
CA GLN A 17 16.20 7.72 -13.75
C GLN A 17 15.77 6.66 -12.72
N VAL A 18 16.44 5.49 -12.70
CA VAL A 18 16.03 4.34 -11.89
C VAL A 18 15.94 4.68 -10.39
N PRO A 19 16.92 5.37 -9.76
CA PRO A 19 16.82 5.69 -8.33
C PRO A 19 15.63 6.60 -8.01
N VAL A 20 15.36 7.60 -8.87
CA VAL A 20 14.26 8.55 -8.69
C VAL A 20 12.90 7.86 -8.89
N ILE A 21 12.78 6.98 -9.89
CA ILE A 21 11.57 6.19 -10.13
C ILE A 21 11.31 5.27 -8.94
N ASN A 22 12.33 4.54 -8.48
CA ASN A 22 12.17 3.63 -7.34
C ASN A 22 11.80 4.39 -6.07
N ALA A 23 12.44 5.54 -5.79
CA ALA A 23 12.07 6.37 -4.63
C ALA A 23 10.62 6.87 -4.70
N ALA A 24 10.11 7.16 -5.91
CA ALA A 24 8.75 7.66 -6.09
C ALA A 24 7.65 6.58 -6.03
N PHE A 25 7.97 5.32 -6.37
CA PHE A 25 6.97 4.25 -6.46
C PHE A 25 7.15 3.12 -5.43
N THR A 26 8.22 3.16 -4.63
CA THR A 26 8.38 2.26 -3.48
C THR A 26 7.47 2.72 -2.35
N PRO A 27 6.60 1.85 -1.80
CA PRO A 27 5.75 2.22 -0.67
C PRO A 27 6.57 2.75 0.52
N SER A 28 6.08 3.80 1.17
CA SER A 28 6.72 4.31 2.39
C SER A 28 6.47 3.39 3.59
N ALA A 29 7.37 3.42 4.57
CA ALA A 29 7.22 2.65 5.81
C ALA A 29 5.89 2.95 6.55
N GLU A 30 5.46 4.22 6.54
CA GLU A 30 4.17 4.61 7.13
C GLU A 30 2.97 4.03 6.37
N ALA A 31 3.03 3.99 5.03
CA ALA A 31 1.97 3.36 4.23
C ALA A 31 1.90 1.84 4.46
N VAL A 32 3.06 1.19 4.62
CA VAL A 32 3.15 -0.24 4.99
C VAL A 32 2.56 -0.48 6.37
N LYS A 33 2.98 0.29 7.38
CA LYS A 33 2.46 0.19 8.76
C LYS A 33 0.95 0.41 8.82
N HIS A 34 0.44 1.39 8.09
CA HIS A 34 -1.00 1.64 8.01
C HIS A 34 -1.75 0.47 7.38
N SER A 35 -1.23 -0.08 6.28
CA SER A 35 -1.83 -1.21 5.58
C SER A 35 -1.83 -2.48 6.43
N LEU A 36 -0.75 -2.73 7.19
CA LEU A 36 -0.69 -3.82 8.17
C LEU A 36 -1.79 -3.70 9.22
N ALA A 37 -1.99 -2.51 9.78
CA ALA A 37 -3.03 -2.28 10.79
C ALA A 37 -4.43 -2.57 10.25
N ILE A 38 -4.70 -2.23 8.98
CA ILE A 38 -5.98 -2.55 8.33
C ILE A 38 -6.16 -4.06 8.23
N VAL A 39 -5.18 -4.77 7.64
CA VAL A 39 -5.27 -6.23 7.45
C VAL A 39 -5.47 -6.94 8.80
N GLN A 40 -4.66 -6.60 9.81
CA GLN A 40 -4.78 -7.17 11.15
C GLN A 40 -6.14 -6.92 11.81
N ALA A 41 -6.72 -5.73 11.62
CA ALA A 41 -8.04 -5.42 12.16
C ALA A 41 -9.14 -6.29 11.50
N PHE A 42 -9.07 -6.50 10.18
CA PHE A 42 -10.01 -7.37 9.47
C PHE A 42 -9.85 -8.85 9.86
N GLU A 43 -8.60 -9.32 10.01
CA GLU A 43 -8.29 -10.67 10.47
C GLU A 43 -8.82 -10.92 11.89
N ALA A 44 -8.55 -10.00 12.82
CA ALA A 44 -8.99 -10.10 14.22
C ALA A 44 -10.52 -10.09 14.36
N ALA A 45 -11.23 -9.42 13.46
CA ALA A 45 -12.68 -9.35 13.45
C ALA A 45 -13.35 -10.54 12.74
N GLY A 46 -12.58 -11.46 12.14
CA GLY A 46 -13.10 -12.74 11.63
C GLY A 46 -14.07 -12.64 10.45
N ASN A 47 -13.81 -11.72 9.51
CA ASN A 47 -14.62 -11.41 8.31
C ASN A 47 -15.79 -10.43 8.50
N PRO A 48 -15.55 -9.22 9.06
CA PRO A 48 -16.58 -8.20 9.14
C PRO A 48 -16.86 -7.55 7.78
N GLY A 49 -18.02 -6.88 7.67
CA GLY A 49 -18.29 -5.99 6.54
C GLY A 49 -17.42 -4.72 6.58
N VAL A 50 -17.15 -4.22 7.79
CA VAL A 50 -16.36 -3.00 8.07
C VAL A 50 -15.58 -3.14 9.39
N VAL A 51 -14.47 -2.42 9.53
CA VAL A 51 -13.72 -2.27 10.79
C VAL A 51 -13.49 -0.81 11.14
N GLY A 52 -13.40 -0.51 12.44
CA GLY A 52 -13.06 0.81 12.94
C GLY A 52 -11.61 0.86 13.43
N ILE A 53 -10.79 1.78 12.91
CA ILE A 53 -9.40 2.00 13.35
C ILE A 53 -9.22 3.49 13.60
N GLY A 54 -8.86 3.87 14.84
CA GLY A 54 -8.58 5.27 15.19
C GLY A 54 -9.72 6.24 14.87
N GLY A 55 -10.98 5.81 15.03
CA GLY A 55 -12.16 6.62 14.72
C GLY A 55 -12.53 6.70 13.24
N LYS A 56 -11.83 5.98 12.35
CA LYS A 56 -12.15 5.86 10.92
C LYS A 56 -12.70 4.48 10.58
N MET A 57 -13.67 4.44 9.68
CA MET A 57 -14.27 3.20 9.18
C MET A 57 -13.57 2.75 7.89
N TYR A 58 -13.26 1.46 7.83
CA TYR A 58 -12.63 0.80 6.68
C TYR A 58 -13.52 -0.36 6.22
N ASP A 59 -13.62 -0.56 4.91
CA ASP A 59 -14.43 -1.62 4.28
C ASP A 59 -13.56 -2.57 3.44
N ARG A 60 -14.20 -3.52 2.75
CA ARG A 60 -13.52 -4.52 1.91
C ARG A 60 -12.64 -3.92 0.80
N PRO A 61 -13.06 -2.89 0.04
CA PRO A 61 -12.16 -2.15 -0.84
C PRO A 61 -10.87 -1.66 -0.16
N HIS A 62 -10.97 -1.09 1.04
CA HIS A 62 -9.79 -0.64 1.78
C HIS A 62 -8.86 -1.81 2.15
N LEU A 63 -9.42 -2.95 2.58
CA LEU A 63 -8.66 -4.17 2.84
C LEU A 63 -7.87 -4.61 1.59
N ARG A 64 -8.52 -4.68 0.42
CA ARG A 64 -7.85 -5.09 -0.82
C ARG A 64 -6.73 -4.12 -1.24
N LEU A 65 -6.90 -2.82 -0.99
CA LEU A 65 -5.85 -1.83 -1.25
C LEU A 65 -4.65 -2.03 -0.32
N ALA A 66 -4.91 -2.28 0.96
CA ALA A 66 -3.87 -2.58 1.94
C ALA A 66 -3.07 -3.83 1.55
N GLU A 67 -3.76 -4.93 1.20
CA GLU A 67 -3.13 -6.18 0.74
C GLU A 67 -2.24 -5.96 -0.49
N ARG A 68 -2.72 -5.20 -1.49
CA ARG A 68 -1.96 -4.87 -2.70
C ARG A 68 -0.71 -4.04 -2.39
N LEU A 69 -0.81 -3.08 -1.47
CA LEU A 69 0.33 -2.27 -1.05
C LEU A 69 1.38 -3.14 -0.35
N LEU A 70 0.96 -4.03 0.54
CA LEU A 70 1.86 -4.97 1.24
C LEU A 70 2.54 -5.95 0.28
N ALA A 71 1.83 -6.43 -0.74
CA ALA A 71 2.43 -7.26 -1.79
C ALA A 71 3.54 -6.50 -2.55
N ARG A 72 3.32 -5.23 -2.87
CA ARG A 72 4.33 -4.36 -3.51
C ARG A 72 5.53 -4.10 -2.58
N ALA A 73 5.29 -3.84 -1.30
CA ALA A 73 6.35 -3.64 -0.30
C ALA A 73 7.26 -4.89 -0.22
N ARG A 74 6.65 -6.08 -0.10
CA ARG A 74 7.38 -7.36 -0.11
C ARG A 74 8.22 -7.55 -1.38
N ALA A 75 7.68 -7.22 -2.54
CA ALA A 75 8.41 -7.32 -3.81
C ALA A 75 9.59 -6.34 -3.89
N ALA A 76 9.50 -5.19 -3.23
CA ALA A 76 10.58 -4.21 -3.10
C ALA A 76 11.58 -4.55 -1.98
N GLY A 77 11.34 -5.60 -1.19
CA GLY A 77 12.22 -6.03 -0.10
C GLY A 77 12.07 -5.22 1.19
N ILE A 78 10.92 -4.55 1.38
CA ILE A 78 10.57 -3.78 2.58
C ILE A 78 9.33 -4.32 3.29
#